data_AF-A0A1Y2N964-F1
#
_entry.id   AF-A0A1Y2N964-F1
#
_cell.length_a   1.000
_cell.length_b   1.000
_cell.length_c   1.000
_cell.angle_alpha   90.00
_cell.angle_beta   90.00
_cell.angle_gamma   90.00
#
_symmetry.space_group_name_H-M   'P 1'
#
loop_
_entity.id
_entity.type
_entity.pdbx_description
1 polymer ?
#
loop_
_entity_poly.entity_id
_entity_poly.type
_entity_poly.pdbx_seq_one_letter_code
_entity_poly.pdbx_strand_id
1 'polypeptide(L)'
;MHERVPRAGLVKVSAGDDRCSAADRVVRPSVLQLLERLDAEPALVIDRCGEVLARSTGTDRLGLPVTANIARFVVTDPRAGDLLDDRDALADEWAARLRSAAELGDGPAAALAAELGAAPGSDFGARYRAAVRIPAWSGTERWSGRSWHYEAPELPGTPEHRLLVYLSDSSHHGRIAQNGETGPCPAPSG
;
A
#
# COMPACT_ATOMS: atom_id res chain seq x y z
N MET A 1 41.91 11.25 3.39
CA MET A 1 40.51 11.71 3.47
C MET A 1 39.80 11.13 2.25
N HIS A 2 39.22 9.93 2.39
CA HIS A 2 38.51 9.27 1.29
C HIS A 2 37.03 9.59 1.43
N GLU A 3 36.57 10.49 0.55
CA GLU A 3 35.16 10.83 0.42
C GLU A 3 34.41 9.62 -0.16
N ARG A 4 33.48 9.06 0.64
CA ARG A 4 32.56 8.03 0.17
C ARG A 4 31.41 8.73 -0.53
N VAL A 5 31.39 8.66 -1.86
CA VAL A 5 30.23 9.04 -2.67
C VAL A 5 29.05 8.13 -2.29
N PRO A 6 27.88 8.66 -1.89
CA PRO A 6 26.71 7.83 -1.67
C PRO A 6 26.22 7.29 -3.03
N ARG A 7 26.11 5.97 -3.13
CA ARG A 7 25.42 5.31 -4.25
C ARG A 7 23.93 5.62 -4.11
N ALA A 8 23.40 6.44 -5.01
CA ALA A 8 21.96 6.61 -5.17
C ALA A 8 21.34 5.24 -5.52
N GLY A 9 20.35 4.82 -4.74
CA GLY A 9 19.60 3.60 -5.00
C GLY A 9 18.78 3.75 -6.28
N LEU A 10 18.75 2.70 -7.10
CA LEU A 10 17.87 2.66 -8.27
C LEU A 10 16.43 2.49 -7.79
N VAL A 11 15.71 3.62 -7.68
CA VAL A 11 14.25 3.62 -7.57
C VAL A 11 13.68 3.25 -8.93
N LYS A 12 12.97 2.13 -9.01
CA LYS A 12 12.28 1.70 -10.21
C LYS A 12 10.88 2.32 -10.24
N VAL A 13 10.68 3.25 -11.18
CA VAL A 13 9.37 3.83 -11.49
C VAL A 13 8.69 2.94 -12.51
N SER A 14 7.47 2.50 -12.21
CA SER A 14 6.67 1.66 -13.10
C SER A 14 5.71 2.53 -13.89
N ALA A 15 5.64 2.30 -15.21
CA ALA A 15 4.68 2.94 -16.10
C ALA A 15 3.66 1.88 -16.54
N GLY A 16 2.38 2.04 -16.16
CA GLY A 16 1.27 1.26 -16.72
C GLY A 16 0.22 2.18 -17.34
N ASP A 17 -0.24 1.95 -18.57
CA ASP A 17 -1.43 2.65 -19.13
C ASP A 17 -2.66 2.33 -18.22
N ASP A 18 -3.61 3.21 -17.89
CA ASP A 18 -4.24 4.30 -18.64
C ASP A 18 -4.98 5.25 -17.63
N ARG A 19 -4.94 6.58 -17.88
CA ARG A 19 -5.77 7.71 -17.33
C ARG A 19 -5.80 8.09 -15.82
N CYS A 20 -4.69 8.01 -15.11
CA CYS A 20 -4.35 9.06 -14.11
C CYS A 20 -3.38 10.03 -14.81
N SER A 21 -3.50 11.34 -14.59
CA SER A 21 -2.60 12.29 -15.26
C SER A 21 -1.15 11.90 -14.94
N ALA A 22 -0.19 12.08 -15.86
CA ALA A 22 1.20 11.74 -15.60
C ALA A 22 1.78 12.44 -14.35
N ALA A 23 1.18 13.58 -13.94
CA ALA A 23 1.50 14.28 -12.70
C ALA A 23 1.07 13.53 -11.43
N ASP A 24 -0.05 12.80 -11.47
CA ASP A 24 -0.55 11.99 -10.34
C ASP A 24 0.30 10.73 -10.09
N ARG A 25 1.28 10.46 -10.93
CA ARG A 25 2.21 9.33 -10.79
C ARG A 25 3.59 9.73 -10.28
N VAL A 26 3.83 11.04 -10.11
CA VAL A 26 5.14 11.53 -9.67
C VAL A 26 5.25 11.38 -8.16
N VAL A 27 6.11 10.46 -7.72
CA VAL A 27 6.47 10.32 -6.31
C VAL A 27 7.52 11.38 -5.96
N ARG A 28 7.28 12.14 -4.89
CA ARG A 28 8.19 13.21 -4.46
C ARG A 28 9.57 12.67 -4.05
N PRO A 29 10.66 13.40 -4.29
CA PRO A 29 12.00 12.98 -3.92
C PRO A 29 12.20 12.65 -2.43
N SER A 30 11.49 13.33 -1.52
CA SER A 30 11.56 13.02 -0.09
C SER A 30 10.93 11.67 0.27
N VAL A 31 9.87 11.27 -0.43
CA VAL A 31 9.23 9.95 -0.27
C VAL A 31 10.11 8.86 -0.86
N LEU A 32 10.78 9.13 -1.98
CA LEU A 32 11.77 8.20 -2.54
C LEU A 32 12.94 7.95 -1.58
N GLN A 33 13.48 9.01 -0.98
CA GLN A 33 14.51 8.88 0.07
C GLN A 33 13.98 8.10 1.28
N LEU A 34 12.71 8.27 1.65
CA LEU A 34 12.10 7.48 2.72
C LEU A 34 12.03 5.98 2.35
N LEU A 35 11.62 5.64 1.13
CA LEU A 35 11.61 4.26 0.64
C LEU A 35 13.02 3.64 0.66
N GLU A 36 14.05 4.40 0.32
CA GLU A 36 15.45 3.95 0.41
C GLU A 36 15.87 3.67 1.85
N ARG A 37 15.35 4.40 2.85
CA ARG A 37 15.62 4.13 4.27
C ARG A 37 14.84 2.94 4.82
N LEU A 38 13.80 2.51 4.12
CA LEU A 38 13.00 1.33 4.44
C LEU A 38 13.46 0.11 3.64
N ASP A 39 14.65 0.10 3.04
CA ASP A 39 15.13 -0.99 2.16
C ASP A 39 15.09 -2.39 2.79
N ALA A 40 15.21 -2.46 4.12
CA ALA A 40 15.12 -3.68 4.89
C ALA A 40 13.71 -4.29 4.94
N GLU A 41 12.65 -3.48 4.85
CA GLU A 41 11.26 -3.94 4.92
C GLU A 41 10.53 -3.69 3.59
N PRO A 42 9.57 -4.52 3.19
CA PRO A 42 8.78 -4.24 2.01
C PRO A 42 8.00 -2.92 2.17
N ALA A 43 8.24 -1.96 1.29
CA ALA A 43 7.52 -0.69 1.28
C ALA A 43 7.15 -0.28 -0.15
N LEU A 44 5.92 0.21 -0.33
CA LEU A 44 5.33 0.61 -1.61
C LEU A 44 4.70 1.99 -1.47
N VAL A 45 4.80 2.80 -2.51
CA VAL A 45 3.92 3.96 -2.69
C VAL A 45 2.85 3.56 -3.68
N ILE A 46 1.60 3.65 -3.26
CA ILE A 46 0.44 3.35 -4.09
C ILE A 46 -0.45 4.56 -4.28
N ASP A 47 -1.18 4.61 -5.39
CA ASP A 47 -2.34 5.47 -5.51
C ASP A 47 -3.59 4.83 -4.87
N ARG A 48 -4.69 5.58 -4.83
CA ARG A 48 -6.00 5.12 -4.33
C ARG A 48 -6.56 3.88 -5.03
N CYS A 49 -6.16 3.63 -6.28
CA CYS A 49 -6.57 2.47 -7.06
C CYS A 49 -5.63 1.28 -6.87
N GLY A 50 -4.58 1.41 -6.05
CA GLY A 50 -3.60 0.38 -5.78
C GLY A 50 -2.50 0.27 -6.84
N GLU A 51 -2.34 1.26 -7.72
CA GLU A 51 -1.21 1.31 -8.65
C GLU A 51 0.08 1.53 -7.88
N VAL A 52 1.09 0.69 -8.08
CA VAL A 52 2.41 0.85 -7.45
C VAL A 52 3.23 1.89 -8.22
N LEU A 53 3.44 3.05 -7.58
CA LEU A 53 4.17 4.19 -8.15
C LEU A 53 5.67 4.13 -7.87
N ALA A 54 6.05 3.61 -6.69
CA ALA A 54 7.43 3.38 -6.30
C ALA A 54 7.51 2.26 -5.24
N ARG A 55 8.68 1.63 -5.10
CA ARG A 55 8.88 0.51 -4.17
C ARG A 55 10.29 0.43 -3.60
N SER A 56 10.43 -0.07 -2.38
CA SER A 56 11.71 -0.42 -1.77
C SER A 56 12.24 -1.74 -2.35
N THR A 57 13.54 -2.00 -2.22
CA THR A 57 14.14 -3.30 -2.60
C THR A 57 13.65 -4.46 -1.72
N GLY A 58 13.22 -4.18 -0.49
CA GLY A 58 12.64 -5.17 0.42
C GLY A 58 11.38 -5.84 -0.14
N THR A 59 10.71 -5.22 -1.12
CA THR A 59 9.48 -5.75 -1.75
C THR A 59 9.68 -7.06 -2.50
N ASP A 60 10.90 -7.41 -2.86
CA ASP A 60 11.20 -8.72 -3.45
C ASP A 60 10.89 -9.88 -2.47
N ARG A 61 10.85 -9.61 -1.15
CA ARG A 61 10.45 -10.61 -0.13
C ARG A 61 8.97 -10.96 -0.15
N LEU A 62 8.13 -10.07 -0.68
CA LEU A 62 6.71 -10.32 -0.84
C LEU A 62 6.43 -11.14 -2.10
N GLY A 63 7.38 -11.27 -3.04
CA GLY A 63 7.13 -11.92 -4.33
C GLY A 63 6.17 -11.14 -5.24
N LEU A 64 5.89 -9.86 -4.94
CA LEU A 64 5.02 -9.02 -5.77
C LEU A 64 5.65 -8.74 -7.14
N PRO A 65 4.85 -8.79 -8.24
CA PRO A 65 5.32 -8.37 -9.54
C PRO A 65 5.73 -6.90 -9.54
N VAL A 66 6.73 -6.58 -10.39
CA VAL A 66 7.39 -5.26 -10.42
C VAL A 66 6.48 -4.11 -10.91
N THR A 67 5.39 -4.43 -11.60
CA THR A 67 4.50 -3.46 -12.25
C THR A 67 3.03 -3.69 -11.86
N ALA A 68 2.78 -4.19 -10.65
CA ALA A 68 1.44 -4.59 -10.25
C ALA A 68 0.62 -3.39 -9.77
N ASN A 69 -0.54 -3.18 -10.39
CA ASN A 69 -1.68 -2.69 -9.62
C ASN A 69 -2.10 -3.81 -8.66
N ILE A 70 -2.11 -3.53 -7.36
CA ILE A 70 -2.34 -4.57 -6.34
C ILE A 70 -3.75 -5.16 -6.47
N ALA A 71 -4.78 -4.35 -6.75
CA ALA A 71 -6.13 -4.87 -6.93
C ALA A 71 -6.21 -5.81 -8.14
N ARG A 72 -5.58 -5.45 -9.27
CA ARG A 72 -5.49 -6.34 -10.44
C ARG A 72 -4.75 -7.63 -10.11
N PHE A 73 -3.64 -7.55 -9.39
CA PHE A 73 -2.89 -8.74 -8.98
C PHE A 73 -3.75 -9.67 -8.14
N VAL A 74 -4.35 -9.16 -7.06
CA VAL A 74 -5.20 -9.93 -6.14
C VAL A 74 -6.37 -10.60 -6.86
N VAL A 75 -7.03 -9.89 -7.79
CA VAL A 75 -8.26 -10.38 -8.42
C VAL A 75 -7.98 -11.26 -9.63
N THR A 76 -7.02 -10.88 -10.49
CA THR A 76 -6.90 -11.46 -11.84
C THR A 76 -5.64 -12.30 -12.05
N ASP A 77 -4.57 -12.08 -11.29
CA ASP A 77 -3.31 -12.80 -11.52
C ASP A 77 -3.37 -14.20 -10.88
N PRO A 78 -3.14 -15.29 -11.65
CA PRO A 78 -3.10 -16.64 -11.10
C PRO A 78 -2.07 -16.81 -9.97
N ARG A 79 -0.94 -16.10 -10.03
CA ARG A 79 0.14 -16.17 -9.03
C ARG A 79 -0.31 -15.68 -7.66
N ALA A 80 -1.38 -14.87 -7.59
CA ALA A 80 -1.95 -14.43 -6.33
C ALA A 80 -2.47 -15.61 -5.50
N GLY A 81 -2.92 -16.70 -6.13
CA GLY A 81 -3.36 -17.91 -5.40
C GLY A 81 -2.24 -18.66 -4.70
N ASP A 82 -1.02 -18.61 -5.24
CA ASP A 82 0.16 -19.22 -4.63
C ASP A 82 0.80 -18.32 -3.56
N LEU A 83 0.63 -17.00 -3.72
CA LEU A 83 1.30 -15.99 -2.90
C LEU A 83 0.45 -15.54 -1.70
N LEU A 84 -0.86 -15.40 -1.86
CA LEU A 84 -1.75 -14.81 -0.86
C LEU A 84 -2.56 -15.92 -0.19
N ASP A 85 -2.28 -16.19 1.09
CA ASP A 85 -3.03 -17.20 1.86
C ASP A 85 -4.52 -16.82 1.97
N ASP A 86 -4.80 -15.54 2.23
CA ASP A 86 -6.15 -14.99 2.44
C ASP A 86 -6.60 -14.12 1.26
N ARG A 87 -6.46 -14.63 0.04
CA ARG A 87 -6.79 -13.89 -1.21
C ARG A 87 -8.20 -13.30 -1.21
N ASP A 88 -9.19 -14.04 -0.74
CA ASP A 88 -10.59 -13.57 -0.72
C ASP A 88 -10.77 -12.36 0.19
N ALA A 89 -10.16 -12.37 1.37
CA ALA A 89 -10.22 -11.24 2.29
C ALA A 89 -9.54 -10.00 1.70
N LEU A 90 -8.43 -10.18 0.98
CA LEU A 90 -7.77 -9.10 0.25
C LEU A 90 -8.64 -8.57 -0.91
N ALA A 91 -9.37 -9.44 -1.61
CA ALA A 91 -10.30 -9.03 -2.65
C ALA A 91 -11.47 -8.22 -2.07
N ASP A 92 -12.01 -8.62 -0.91
CA ASP A 92 -13.02 -7.86 -0.17
C ASP A 92 -12.50 -6.49 0.30
N GLU A 93 -11.26 -6.42 0.75
CA GLU A 93 -10.61 -5.18 1.16
C GLU A 93 -10.44 -4.23 -0.04
N TRP A 94 -9.96 -4.73 -1.18
CA TRP A 94 -9.86 -3.93 -2.41
C TRP A 94 -11.23 -3.49 -2.94
N ALA A 95 -12.25 -4.34 -2.83
CA ALA A 95 -13.63 -3.97 -3.16
C ALA A 95 -14.12 -2.79 -2.31
N ALA A 96 -13.84 -2.81 -1.00
CA ALA A 96 -14.18 -1.70 -0.09
C ALA A 96 -13.40 -0.42 -0.41
N ARG A 97 -12.09 -0.52 -0.69
CA ARG A 97 -11.25 0.63 -1.07
C ARG A 97 -11.74 1.30 -2.36
N LEU A 98 -11.94 0.52 -3.42
CA LEU A 98 -12.40 1.06 -4.71
C LEU A 98 -13.80 1.64 -4.60
N ARG A 99 -14.70 1.02 -3.83
CA ARG A 99 -16.05 1.55 -3.63
C ARG A 99 -16.03 2.85 -2.86
N SER A 100 -15.29 2.92 -1.76
CA SER A 100 -15.15 4.14 -0.97
C SER A 100 -14.59 5.29 -1.82
N ALA A 101 -13.60 5.03 -2.69
CA ALA A 101 -13.09 6.03 -3.61
C ALA A 101 -14.14 6.45 -4.65
N ALA A 102 -14.83 5.50 -5.28
CA ALA A 102 -15.86 5.78 -6.28
C ALA A 102 -17.04 6.59 -5.71
N GLU A 103 -17.46 6.31 -4.48
CA GLU A 103 -18.50 7.08 -3.77
C GLU A 103 -18.09 8.54 -3.51
N LEU A 104 -16.78 8.82 -3.44
CA LEU A 104 -16.21 10.17 -3.36
C LEU A 104 -16.02 10.83 -4.75
N GLY A 105 -16.53 10.24 -5.82
CA GLY A 105 -16.48 10.79 -7.18
C GLY A 105 -15.27 10.36 -8.00
N ASP A 106 -14.53 9.35 -7.54
CA ASP A 106 -13.39 8.79 -8.26
C ASP A 106 -13.82 7.94 -9.47
N GLY A 107 -13.82 8.57 -10.65
CA GLY A 107 -14.08 7.89 -11.92
C GLY A 107 -13.13 6.71 -12.21
N PRO A 108 -11.79 6.89 -12.11
CA PRO A 108 -10.83 5.80 -12.25
C PRO A 108 -11.08 4.59 -11.32
N ALA A 109 -11.41 4.80 -10.04
CA ALA A 109 -11.72 3.69 -9.14
C ALA A 109 -12.99 2.93 -9.56
N ALA A 110 -14.04 3.66 -9.98
CA ALA A 110 -15.26 3.05 -10.50
C ALA A 110 -14.98 2.24 -11.79
N ALA A 111 -14.15 2.77 -12.68
CA ALA A 111 -13.75 2.09 -13.91
C ALA A 111 -12.94 0.81 -13.63
N LEU A 112 -11.98 0.88 -12.69
CA LEU A 112 -11.21 -0.29 -12.27
C LEU A 112 -12.11 -1.35 -11.63
N ALA A 113 -13.08 -0.96 -10.79
CA ALA A 113 -14.02 -1.91 -10.21
C ALA A 113 -14.87 -2.63 -11.27
N ALA A 114 -15.30 -1.91 -12.32
CA ALA A 114 -16.01 -2.49 -13.44
C ALA A 114 -15.12 -3.46 -14.26
N GLU A 115 -13.86 -3.08 -14.52
CA GLU A 115 -12.86 -3.94 -15.16
C GLU A 115 -12.67 -5.26 -14.38
N LEU A 116 -12.40 -5.17 -13.08
CA LEU A 116 -12.18 -6.33 -12.21
C LEU A 116 -13.43 -7.21 -12.07
N GLY A 117 -14.61 -6.61 -12.08
CA GLY A 117 -15.89 -7.33 -12.07
C GLY A 117 -16.22 -8.04 -13.40
N ALA A 118 -15.64 -7.61 -14.52
CA ALA A 118 -15.82 -8.23 -15.83
C ALA A 118 -14.78 -9.32 -16.14
N ALA A 119 -13.75 -9.47 -15.29
CA ALA A 119 -12.72 -10.48 -15.48
C ALA A 119 -13.32 -11.91 -15.47
N PRO A 120 -12.88 -12.82 -16.36
CA PRO A 120 -13.42 -14.18 -16.43
C PRO A 120 -13.31 -14.93 -15.08
N GLY A 121 -14.44 -15.45 -14.61
CA GLY A 121 -14.50 -16.21 -13.34
C GLY A 121 -14.37 -15.35 -12.08
N SER A 122 -14.30 -14.02 -12.21
CA SER A 122 -14.25 -13.10 -11.08
C SER A 122 -15.64 -12.91 -10.46
N ASP A 123 -15.70 -12.99 -9.14
CA ASP A 123 -16.82 -12.63 -8.28
C ASP A 123 -16.63 -11.22 -7.65
N PHE A 124 -15.63 -10.46 -8.12
CA PHE A 124 -15.31 -9.11 -7.61
C PHE A 124 -16.49 -8.13 -7.73
N GLY A 125 -17.28 -8.21 -8.81
CA GLY A 125 -18.46 -7.34 -8.97
C GLY A 125 -19.54 -7.57 -7.92
N ALA A 126 -19.63 -8.78 -7.34
CA ALA A 126 -20.49 -9.05 -6.20
C ALA A 126 -19.91 -8.47 -4.91
N ARG A 127 -18.61 -8.68 -4.65
CA ARG A 127 -17.90 -8.09 -3.50
C ARG A 127 -18.02 -6.57 -3.47
N TYR A 128 -17.77 -5.91 -4.60
CA TYR A 128 -17.86 -4.45 -4.75
C TYR A 128 -19.24 -3.92 -4.34
N ARG A 129 -20.32 -4.54 -4.83
CA ARG A 129 -21.70 -4.14 -4.48
C ARG A 129 -22.04 -4.41 -3.01
N ALA A 130 -21.45 -5.44 -2.42
CA ALA A 130 -21.64 -5.80 -1.02
C ALA A 130 -20.76 -4.99 -0.04
N ALA A 131 -19.73 -4.30 -0.52
CA ALA A 131 -18.75 -3.63 0.32
C ALA A 131 -19.31 -2.37 1.01
N VAL A 132 -19.96 -2.55 2.16
CA VAL A 132 -20.57 -1.47 2.96
C VAL A 132 -19.74 -1.09 4.20
N ARG A 133 -18.40 -1.21 4.11
CA ARG A 133 -17.48 -0.96 5.23
C ARG A 133 -16.42 0.06 4.86
N ILE A 134 -15.89 0.71 5.90
CA ILE A 134 -14.71 1.57 5.79
C ILE A 134 -13.49 0.67 5.52
N PRO A 135 -12.68 0.96 4.50
CA PRO A 135 -11.47 0.19 4.21
C PRO A 135 -10.46 0.31 5.36
N ALA A 136 -9.76 -0.78 5.62
CA ALA A 136 -8.65 -0.80 6.54
C ALA A 136 -7.39 -0.28 5.85
N TRP A 137 -6.64 0.55 6.57
CA TRP A 137 -5.33 1.05 6.15
C TRP A 137 -4.21 0.60 7.07
N SER A 138 -4.51 -0.32 7.98
CA SER A 138 -3.53 -1.05 8.78
C SER A 138 -4.11 -2.41 9.15
N GLY A 139 -3.25 -3.37 9.48
CA GLY A 139 -3.68 -4.69 9.89
C GLY A 139 -2.62 -5.76 9.70
N THR A 140 -3.07 -6.99 9.48
CA THR A 140 -2.21 -8.13 9.21
C THR A 140 -2.65 -8.81 7.92
N GLU A 141 -1.70 -9.15 7.08
CA GLU A 141 -1.91 -9.94 5.87
C GLU A 141 -1.01 -11.18 5.90
N ARG A 142 -1.48 -12.28 5.29
CA ARG A 142 -0.69 -13.52 5.18
C ARG A 142 -0.26 -13.78 3.74
N TRP A 143 1.05 -13.94 3.58
CA TRP A 143 1.72 -14.06 2.30
C TRP A 143 2.68 -15.24 2.36
N SER A 144 2.46 -16.24 1.50
CA SER A 144 3.29 -17.46 1.40
C SER A 144 3.55 -18.12 2.75
N GLY A 145 2.52 -18.20 3.60
CA GLY A 145 2.60 -18.77 4.95
C GLY A 145 3.24 -17.87 6.02
N ARG A 146 3.59 -16.62 5.69
CA ARG A 146 4.15 -15.63 6.63
C ARG A 146 3.15 -14.52 6.92
N SER A 147 3.00 -14.18 8.19
CA SER A 147 2.23 -13.01 8.62
C SER A 147 3.05 -11.73 8.51
N TRP A 148 2.42 -10.69 7.97
CA TRP A 148 2.98 -9.35 7.87
C TRP A 148 2.02 -8.37 8.51
N HIS A 149 2.52 -7.55 9.44
CA HIS A 149 1.79 -6.36 9.85
C HIS A 149 1.96 -5.30 8.78
N TYR A 150 0.91 -4.55 8.46
CA TYR A 150 1.01 -3.46 7.51
C TYR A 150 0.44 -2.16 8.06
N GLU A 151 1.02 -1.07 7.59
CA GLU A 151 0.57 0.30 7.78
C GLU A 151 0.52 0.99 6.43
N ALA A 152 -0.55 1.71 6.14
CA ALA A 152 -0.78 2.42 4.89
C ALA A 152 -1.16 3.90 5.10
N PRO A 153 -0.33 4.69 5.80
CA PRO A 153 -0.57 6.12 5.99
C PRO A 153 -0.66 6.87 4.67
N GLU A 154 -1.53 7.87 4.66
CA GLU A 154 -1.64 8.81 3.56
C GLU A 154 -0.43 9.76 3.51
N LEU A 155 0.07 10.01 2.31
CA LEU A 155 1.17 10.92 2.07
C LEU A 155 0.62 12.34 1.84
N PRO A 156 0.91 13.31 2.74
CA PRO A 156 0.34 14.64 2.64
C PRO A 156 0.84 15.35 1.38
N GLY A 157 0.01 16.18 0.73
CA GLY A 157 0.43 17.00 -0.41
C GLY A 157 0.58 16.26 -1.75
N THR A 158 0.06 15.03 -1.83
CA THR A 158 -0.09 14.22 -3.04
C THR A 158 -1.50 13.66 -2.99
N PRO A 159 -2.38 13.93 -3.97
CA PRO A 159 -3.75 13.46 -3.91
C PRO A 159 -3.79 11.93 -3.77
N GLU A 160 -4.24 11.46 -2.61
CA GLU A 160 -4.56 10.06 -2.32
C GLU A 160 -3.41 9.04 -2.49
N HIS A 161 -2.14 9.47 -2.43
CA HIS A 161 -1.02 8.53 -2.35
C HIS A 161 -0.87 7.98 -0.94
N ARG A 162 -0.55 6.70 -0.83
CA ARG A 162 -0.30 6.03 0.45
C ARG A 162 1.04 5.33 0.44
N LEU A 163 1.72 5.37 1.58
CA LEU A 163 2.92 4.59 1.84
C LEU A 163 2.50 3.30 2.54
N LEU A 164 2.49 2.19 1.82
CA LEU A 164 2.21 0.87 2.36
C LEU A 164 3.52 0.22 2.83
N VAL A 165 3.67 -0.01 4.12
CA VAL A 165 4.85 -0.64 4.72
C VAL A 165 4.42 -1.96 5.35
N TYR A 166 5.13 -3.03 5.02
CA TYR A 166 4.98 -4.34 5.64
C TYR A 166 6.10 -4.55 6.64
N LEU A 167 5.74 -4.92 7.85
CA LEU A 167 6.65 -5.19 8.95
C LEU A 167 6.57 -6.68 9.23
N SER A 168 7.71 -7.35 9.11
CA SER A 168 7.82 -8.72 9.59
C SER A 168 7.65 -8.76 11.11
N ASP A 169 7.10 -9.86 11.63
CA ASP A 169 7.04 -10.13 13.08
C ASP A 169 8.45 -10.33 13.70
N SER A 170 9.53 -10.16 12.91
CA SER A 170 10.89 -10.28 13.40
C SER A 170 11.27 -9.03 14.20
N SER A 171 11.36 -9.24 15.51
CA SER A 171 11.54 -8.25 16.55
C SER A 171 12.95 -7.65 16.54
N HIS A 172 13.31 -6.87 15.52
CA HIS A 172 14.43 -5.94 15.62
C HIS A 172 13.95 -4.60 16.17
N HIS A 173 13.48 -4.63 17.42
CA HIS A 173 13.17 -3.41 18.15
C HIS A 173 14.48 -2.75 18.60
N GLY A 174 15.00 -1.82 17.81
CA GLY A 174 15.70 -0.70 18.41
C GLY A 174 14.76 -0.10 19.46
N ARG A 175 15.22 0.07 20.70
CA ARG A 175 14.37 0.62 21.77
C ARG A 175 13.89 2.01 21.37
N ILE A 176 12.68 2.12 20.83
CA ILE A 176 12.01 3.40 20.64
C ILE A 176 11.48 3.79 22.02
N ALA A 177 12.03 4.86 22.58
CA ALA A 177 11.45 5.48 23.75
C ALA A 177 10.09 6.07 23.34
N GLN A 178 9.01 5.54 23.93
CA GLN A 178 7.72 6.22 23.86
C GLN A 178 7.81 7.41 24.80
N ASN A 179 7.61 8.62 24.26
CA ASN A 179 7.51 9.81 25.09
C ASN A 179 6.14 9.79 25.77
N GLY A 180 6.08 9.38 27.05
CA GLY A 180 4.81 9.20 27.74
C GLY A 180 4.90 8.96 29.25
N GLU A 181 5.46 9.90 29.99
CA GLU A 181 4.94 10.19 31.34
C GLU A 181 4.18 11.53 31.25
N THR A 182 2.88 11.44 31.03
CA THR A 182 1.97 12.58 31.26
C THR A 182 1.94 12.86 32.76
N GLY A 183 2.76 13.80 33.21
CA GLY A 183 2.61 14.39 34.54
C GLY A 183 1.19 14.96 34.71
N PRO A 184 0.57 14.83 35.89
CA PRO A 184 -0.79 15.29 36.11
C PRO A 184 -0.89 16.81 35.88
N CYS A 185 -1.89 17.19 35.09
CA CYS A 185 -2.27 18.59 34.88
C CYS A 185 -2.53 19.27 36.25
N PRO A 186 -1.86 20.38 36.60
CA PRO A 186 -2.15 21.07 37.85
C PRO A 186 -3.57 21.65 37.80
N ALA A 187 -4.36 21.34 38.82
CA ALA A 187 -5.72 21.88 38.97
C ALA A 187 -5.68 23.41 39.10
N PRO A 188 -6.68 24.13 38.55
CA PRO A 188 -6.75 25.58 38.69
C PRO A 188 -6.97 25.94 40.16
N SER A 189 -6.11 26.82 40.69
CA SER A 189 -6.31 27.44 41.99
C SER A 189 -7.54 28.36 41.93
N GLY A 190 -8.54 28.04 42.75
CA GLY A 190 -9.65 28.94 43.06
C GLY A 190 -9.25 30.04 44.03
#